data_AF-A0A3M5FL21-F1
#
_entry.id   AF-A0A3M5FL21-F1
#
_cell.length_a   1.000
_cell.length_b   1.000
_cell.length_c   1.000
_cell.angle_alpha   90.00
_cell.angle_beta   90.00
_cell.angle_gamma   90.00
#
_symmetry.space_group_name_H-M   'P 1'
#
loop_
_entity.id
_entity.type
_entity.pdbx_description
1 polymer ?
#
loop_
_entity_poly.entity_id
_entity_poly.type
_entity_poly.pdbx_seq_one_letter_code
_entity_poly.pdbx_strand_id
1 'polypeptide(L)'
;MSPDFIASDYCYDIEMTRAMERHEAKQATVIPVILRACDWHHAPFGKLMGTPQDGKPVTIWPDRDEAFLQVAKEVRKAAENWRNDKPVSPAPTSVHPAKAAPVDGASNAIIEHRSSNLRLAKSFTQMDKDQFQFETFEYIACYFENSLAELQSRNAGYQGAFRRVDANRFSATIYKNGRDVAKASVFVGGQMGAGIYYSQGDGFGGGSFNEALQVESNDQTLYWRTLGMASLRSQRDQELSQEGAAQALWDIVIAPLQQGY
;
A
#
# COMPACT_ATOMS: atom_id res chain seq x y z
N MET A 1 5.60 11.43 3.30
CA MET A 1 6.37 11.84 2.10
C MET A 1 7.85 11.80 2.37
N SER A 2 8.56 11.16 1.45
CA SER A 2 10.00 10.98 1.43
C SER A 2 10.44 10.70 -0.02
N PRO A 3 11.73 10.73 -0.35
CA PRO A 3 12.18 10.41 -1.72
C PRO A 3 11.60 9.09 -2.23
N ASP A 4 11.67 8.05 -1.40
CA ASP A 4 11.15 6.72 -1.74
C ASP A 4 9.64 6.73 -1.96
N PHE A 5 8.91 7.56 -1.20
CA PHE A 5 7.46 7.71 -1.32
C PHE A 5 7.04 8.49 -2.58
N ILE A 6 7.81 9.52 -2.99
CA ILE A 6 7.51 10.26 -4.22
C ILE A 6 7.87 9.41 -5.44
N ALA A 7 9.00 8.70 -5.39
CA ALA A 7 9.42 7.80 -6.45
C ALA A 7 8.47 6.62 -6.60
N SER A 8 7.91 6.10 -5.50
CA SER A 8 6.81 5.13 -5.57
C SER A 8 5.56 5.80 -6.12
N ASP A 9 5.03 6.85 -5.50
CA ASP A 9 3.70 7.38 -5.78
C ASP A 9 3.52 8.05 -7.14
N TYR A 10 4.58 8.62 -7.72
CA TYR A 10 4.56 9.04 -9.13
C TYR A 10 4.28 7.86 -10.08
N CYS A 11 4.56 6.63 -9.63
CA CYS A 11 4.20 5.41 -10.33
C CYS A 11 2.83 4.84 -9.87
N TYR A 12 2.33 5.19 -8.67
CA TYR A 12 0.97 4.88 -8.16
C TYR A 12 0.00 6.08 -8.25
N ASP A 13 -0.09 6.70 -9.42
CA ASP A 13 -0.88 7.92 -9.61
C ASP A 13 -2.37 7.76 -9.24
N ILE A 14 -2.92 6.54 -9.16
CA ILE A 14 -4.36 6.29 -9.00
C ILE A 14 -4.88 6.62 -7.59
N GLU A 15 -4.20 6.16 -6.54
CA GLU A 15 -4.63 6.43 -5.15
C GLU A 15 -4.50 7.91 -4.80
N MET A 16 -3.37 8.50 -5.20
CA MET A 16 -3.10 9.92 -5.02
C MET A 16 -4.11 10.76 -5.79
N THR A 17 -4.37 10.46 -7.06
CA THR A 17 -5.36 11.19 -7.87
C THR A 17 -6.74 11.09 -7.23
N ARG A 18 -7.17 9.89 -6.83
CA ARG A 18 -8.47 9.70 -6.17
C ARG A 18 -8.57 10.41 -4.82
N ALA A 19 -7.50 10.39 -4.02
CA ALA A 19 -7.46 11.12 -2.75
C ALA A 19 -7.55 12.63 -2.97
N MET A 20 -6.87 13.15 -3.99
CA MET A 20 -6.93 14.55 -4.39
C MET A 20 -8.29 14.94 -4.97
N GLU A 21 -8.90 14.13 -5.84
CA GLU A 21 -10.26 14.34 -6.34
C GLU A 21 -11.28 14.44 -5.20
N ARG A 22 -11.20 13.52 -4.23
CA ARG A 22 -12.06 13.56 -3.03
C ARG A 22 -11.76 14.78 -2.17
N HIS A 23 -10.51 15.22 -2.11
CA HIS A 23 -10.14 16.43 -1.39
C HIS A 23 -10.73 17.68 -2.02
N GLU A 24 -10.58 17.84 -3.33
CA GLU A 24 -11.16 18.93 -4.11
C GLU A 24 -12.69 18.92 -4.04
N ALA A 25 -13.32 17.74 -4.08
CA ALA A 25 -14.75 17.56 -3.92
C ALA A 25 -15.24 17.74 -2.47
N LYS A 26 -14.37 18.05 -1.51
CA LYS A 26 -14.68 18.14 -0.07
C LYS A 26 -15.35 16.88 0.48
N GLN A 27 -14.94 15.72 -0.02
CA GLN A 27 -15.35 14.37 0.43
C GLN A 27 -14.26 13.63 1.22
N ALA A 28 -13.04 14.16 1.24
CA ALA A 28 -11.96 13.81 2.15
C ALA A 28 -11.10 15.05 2.46
N THR A 29 -10.23 14.95 3.47
CA THR A 29 -9.17 15.95 3.71
C THR A 29 -7.82 15.27 3.58
N VAL A 30 -6.98 15.73 2.65
CA VAL A 30 -5.62 15.23 2.45
C VAL A 30 -4.65 16.13 3.24
N ILE A 31 -3.74 15.51 3.99
CA ILE A 31 -2.76 16.19 4.83
C ILE A 31 -1.38 15.64 4.49
N PRO A 32 -0.55 16.37 3.72
CA PRO A 32 0.81 15.92 3.42
C PRO A 32 1.68 15.95 4.68
N VAL A 33 2.38 14.84 4.97
CA VAL A 33 3.36 14.74 6.07
C VAL A 33 4.75 14.53 5.49
N ILE A 34 5.64 15.51 5.61
CA ILE A 34 7.00 15.50 5.06
C ILE A 34 7.95 14.88 6.08
N LEU A 35 8.31 13.62 5.87
CA LEU A 35 9.20 12.87 6.77
C LEU A 35 10.67 13.15 6.46
N ARG A 36 11.05 13.10 5.17
CA ARG A 36 12.41 13.36 4.69
C ARG A 36 12.41 14.47 3.64
N ALA A 37 13.55 15.14 3.49
CA ALA A 37 13.75 16.13 2.44
C ALA A 37 13.54 15.45 1.07
N CYS A 38 12.60 16.00 0.29
CA CYS A 38 12.24 15.50 -1.03
C CYS A 38 11.56 16.63 -1.82
N ASP A 39 11.60 16.54 -3.15
CA ASP A 39 10.99 17.53 -4.03
C ASP A 39 9.50 17.21 -4.25
N TRP A 40 8.68 17.56 -3.27
CA TRP A 40 7.27 17.20 -3.21
C TRP A 40 6.33 18.24 -3.83
N HIS A 41 6.84 19.43 -4.17
CA HIS A 41 6.05 20.54 -4.72
C HIS A 41 5.59 20.29 -6.16
N HIS A 42 6.31 19.44 -6.90
CA HIS A 42 5.97 19.09 -8.29
C HIS A 42 4.89 18.01 -8.41
N ALA A 43 4.56 17.33 -7.30
CA ALA A 43 3.54 16.29 -7.28
C ALA A 43 2.10 16.88 -7.23
N PRO A 44 1.06 16.11 -7.58
CA PRO A 44 -0.33 16.55 -7.57
C PRO A 44 -0.82 17.18 -6.24
N PHE A 45 -0.30 16.71 -5.11
CA PHE A 45 -0.57 17.26 -3.77
C PHE A 45 0.33 18.45 -3.38
N GLY A 46 1.29 18.85 -4.21
CA GLY A 46 2.24 19.93 -3.94
C GLY A 46 1.61 21.30 -3.75
N LYS A 47 0.32 21.43 -4.10
CA LYS A 47 -0.53 22.60 -3.86
C LYS A 47 -1.09 22.66 -2.44
N LEU A 48 -1.04 21.57 -1.69
CA LEU A 48 -1.50 21.49 -0.31
C LEU A 48 -0.39 21.98 0.64
N MET A 49 -0.80 22.57 1.76
CA MET A 49 0.17 22.93 2.79
C MET A 49 0.72 21.66 3.45
N GLY A 50 2.03 21.46 3.32
CA GLY A 50 2.72 20.34 3.95
C GLY A 50 2.87 20.53 5.46
N THR A 51 2.81 19.42 6.19
CA THR A 51 3.11 19.33 7.63
C THR A 51 4.42 18.55 7.85
N PRO A 52 5.23 18.81 8.90
CA PRO A 52 5.19 19.91 9.88
C PRO A 52 5.25 21.30 9.25
N GLN A 53 5.13 22.37 10.04
CA GLN A 53 4.97 23.76 9.58
C GLN A 53 5.81 24.09 8.33
N ASP A 54 5.14 24.62 7.30
CA ASP A 54 5.69 24.97 5.98
C ASP A 54 6.37 23.80 5.23
N GLY A 55 5.96 22.57 5.50
CA GLY A 55 6.50 21.36 4.87
C GLY A 55 7.94 21.05 5.28
N LYS A 56 8.42 21.58 6.41
CA LYS A 56 9.77 21.32 6.91
C LYS A 56 9.93 19.83 7.28
N PRO A 57 10.84 19.07 6.64
CA PRO A 57 10.95 17.63 6.86
C PRO A 57 11.25 17.24 8.29
N VAL A 58 10.53 16.27 8.85
CA VAL A 58 10.72 15.77 10.23
C VAL A 58 12.18 15.42 10.53
N THR A 59 12.92 14.86 9.57
CA THR A 59 14.34 14.50 9.77
C THR A 59 15.28 15.65 10.07
N ILE A 60 14.92 16.89 9.68
CA ILE A 60 15.77 18.08 9.91
C ILE A 60 15.32 18.92 11.11
N TRP A 61 14.32 18.46 11.87
CA TRP A 61 13.94 19.08 13.12
C TRP A 61 14.96 18.74 14.22
N PRO A 62 15.39 19.73 15.03
CA PRO A 62 16.23 19.46 16.20
C PRO A 62 15.56 18.51 17.20
N ASP A 63 14.25 18.68 17.39
CA ASP A 63 13.40 17.79 18.16
C ASP A 63 12.33 17.18 17.25
N ARG A 64 12.36 15.85 17.10
CA ARG A 64 11.40 15.12 16.27
C ARG A 64 10.03 15.03 16.94
N ASP A 65 9.98 15.02 18.27
CA ASP A 65 8.71 14.96 19.00
C ASP A 65 7.92 16.25 18.80
N GLU A 66 8.62 17.40 18.74
CA GLU A 66 8.02 18.68 18.38
C GLU A 66 7.42 18.64 16.96
N ALA A 67 8.16 18.10 15.99
CA ALA A 67 7.69 17.96 14.61
C ALA A 67 6.44 17.07 14.52
N PHE A 68 6.43 15.92 15.20
CA PHE A 68 5.28 15.03 15.24
C PHE A 68 4.10 15.63 16.01
N LEU A 69 4.36 16.42 17.05
CA LEU A 69 3.31 17.15 17.76
C LEU A 69 2.61 18.16 16.84
N GLN A 70 3.35 18.85 15.97
CA GLN A 70 2.74 19.73 14.96
C GLN A 70 1.87 18.97 13.98
N VAL A 71 2.36 17.83 13.48
CA VAL A 71 1.57 16.94 12.59
C VAL A 71 0.28 16.50 13.28
N ALA A 72 0.36 16.03 14.53
CA ALA A 72 -0.79 15.58 15.30
C ALA A 72 -1.83 16.69 15.54
N LYS A 73 -1.38 17.94 15.76
CA LYS A 73 -2.27 19.10 15.90
C LYS A 73 -3.02 19.40 14.61
N GLU A 74 -2.36 19.38 13.46
CA GLU A 74 -3.01 19.62 12.16
C GLU A 74 -3.99 18.50 11.79
N VAL A 75 -3.64 17.23 12.06
CA VAL A 75 -4.58 16.10 11.88
C VAL A 75 -5.82 16.27 12.74
N ARG A 76 -5.66 16.66 14.02
CA ARG A 76 -6.79 16.91 14.92
C ARG A 76 -7.68 18.03 14.41
N LYS A 77 -7.08 19.15 14.01
CA LYS A 77 -7.80 20.30 13.47
C LYS A 77 -8.59 19.95 12.21
N ALA A 78 -7.99 19.20 11.28
CA ALA A 78 -8.66 18.72 10.08
C ALA A 78 -9.86 17.82 10.42
N ALA A 79 -9.70 16.90 11.38
CA ALA A 79 -10.79 16.02 11.82
C ALA A 79 -11.94 16.78 12.51
N GLU A 80 -11.61 17.79 13.32
CA GLU A 80 -12.61 18.65 13.96
C GLU A 80 -13.40 19.48 12.95
N ASN A 81 -12.72 20.10 11.97
CA ASN A 81 -13.35 20.84 10.88
C ASN A 81 -14.28 19.93 10.07
N TRP A 82 -13.84 18.70 9.77
CA TRP A 82 -14.63 17.71 9.06
C TRP A 82 -15.93 17.34 9.78
N ARG A 83 -15.88 17.23 11.11
CA ARG A 83 -17.04 16.93 11.94
C ARG A 83 -18.03 18.09 11.97
N ASN A 84 -17.55 19.33 11.90
CA ASN A 84 -18.36 20.53 11.97
C ASN A 84 -19.00 20.89 10.61
N ASP A 85 -18.37 20.56 9.48
CA ASP A 85 -18.85 20.87 8.12
C ASP A 85 -19.92 19.90 7.58
N LYS A 86 -20.13 18.73 8.22
CA LYS A 86 -21.28 17.89 7.90
C LYS A 86 -22.52 18.42 8.64
N PRO A 87 -23.66 18.66 7.96
CA PRO A 87 -24.92 18.87 8.67
C PRO A 87 -25.17 17.61 9.50
N VAL A 88 -25.21 17.80 10.82
CA VAL A 88 -25.58 16.78 11.79
C VAL A 88 -26.95 16.25 11.40
N SER A 89 -26.98 15.06 10.79
CA SER A 89 -28.21 14.26 10.80
C SER A 89 -28.43 13.88 12.26
N PRO A 90 -29.52 14.30 12.90
CA PRO A 90 -29.72 14.03 14.32
C PRO A 90 -29.82 12.53 14.52
N ALA A 91 -28.98 12.00 15.42
CA ALA A 91 -29.12 10.64 15.90
C ALA A 91 -30.52 10.47 16.52
N PRO A 92 -31.18 9.31 16.35
CA PRO A 92 -32.43 9.05 17.03
C PRO A 92 -32.16 8.97 18.53
N THR A 93 -32.72 9.93 19.26
CA THR A 93 -32.81 9.94 20.72
C THR A 93 -33.52 8.66 21.17
N SER A 94 -32.79 7.72 21.75
CA SER A 94 -33.40 6.63 22.52
C SER A 94 -33.89 7.22 23.84
N VAL A 95 -35.18 7.56 23.87
CA VAL A 95 -35.89 7.91 25.08
C VAL A 95 -36.30 6.60 25.76
N HIS A 96 -35.58 6.15 26.78
CA HIS A 96 -36.13 5.22 27.76
C HIS A 96 -35.84 5.72 29.19
N PRO A 97 -36.81 5.58 30.11
CA PRO A 97 -36.95 6.46 31.26
C PRO A 97 -36.17 5.98 32.48
N ALA A 98 -35.75 6.96 33.27
CA ALA A 98 -35.16 6.81 34.58
C ALA A 98 -36.11 6.12 35.57
N LYS A 99 -35.54 5.20 36.36
CA LYS A 99 -36.07 4.83 37.68
C LYS A 99 -34.91 4.83 38.68
N ALA A 100 -34.91 5.84 39.55
CA ALA A 100 -34.15 5.89 40.81
C ALA A 100 -34.79 4.90 41.83
N ALA A 101 -34.15 4.41 42.89
CA ALA A 101 -33.22 5.03 43.85
C ALA A 101 -32.51 3.92 44.71
N PRO A 102 -31.97 4.20 45.91
CA PRO A 102 -30.63 4.70 46.24
C PRO A 102 -29.82 3.75 47.15
N VAL A 103 -28.51 3.98 47.36
CA VAL A 103 -27.85 4.15 48.69
C VAL A 103 -26.31 4.29 48.58
N ASP A 104 -25.83 5.39 49.17
CA ASP A 104 -24.58 5.70 49.85
C ASP A 104 -23.32 4.79 49.75
N GLY A 105 -22.17 5.44 49.51
CA GLY A 105 -21.04 5.33 50.43
C GLY A 105 -19.72 4.79 49.89
N ALA A 106 -18.71 5.67 49.92
CA ALA A 106 -17.27 5.41 50.08
C ALA A 106 -16.44 4.94 48.86
N SER A 107 -15.59 5.88 48.45
CA SER A 107 -14.36 5.74 47.67
C SER A 107 -13.54 4.50 48.00
N ASN A 108 -13.14 3.75 46.97
CA ASN A 108 -11.80 3.19 46.93
C ASN A 108 -11.33 3.00 45.49
N ALA A 109 -10.08 3.37 45.25
CA ALA A 109 -9.40 3.39 43.97
C ALA A 109 -9.49 2.02 43.27
N ILE A 110 -10.19 1.95 42.15
CA ILE A 110 -9.97 0.90 41.17
C ILE A 110 -8.98 1.49 40.18
N ILE A 111 -7.74 1.03 40.30
CA ILE A 111 -6.79 1.01 39.20
C ILE A 111 -7.53 0.33 38.04
N GLU A 112 -7.98 1.12 37.06
CA GLU A 112 -8.29 0.58 35.75
C GLU A 112 -6.99 -0.01 35.21
N HIS A 113 -6.77 -1.29 35.50
CA HIS A 113 -5.99 -2.15 34.62
C HIS A 113 -6.73 -2.13 33.28
N ARG A 114 -6.43 -1.14 32.45
CA ARG A 114 -6.83 -1.13 31.05
C ARG A 114 -6.26 -2.41 30.48
N SER A 115 -7.13 -3.37 30.17
CA SER A 115 -6.72 -4.60 29.53
C SER A 115 -5.96 -4.23 28.26
N SER A 116 -4.66 -4.50 28.25
CA SER A 116 -3.75 -4.32 27.10
C SER A 116 -4.08 -5.25 25.92
N ASN A 117 -5.24 -5.89 25.95
CA ASN A 117 -5.72 -6.89 25.00
C ASN A 117 -7.15 -6.59 24.51
N LEU A 118 -7.48 -5.33 24.24
CA LEU A 118 -8.58 -4.97 23.34
C LEU A 118 -8.15 -5.11 21.87
N ARG A 119 -7.67 -6.30 21.48
CA ARG A 119 -7.50 -6.65 20.07
C ARG A 119 -8.87 -7.09 19.55
N LEU A 120 -9.68 -6.13 19.12
CA LEU A 120 -10.83 -6.43 18.27
C LEU A 120 -10.26 -6.98 16.95
N ALA A 121 -10.56 -8.25 16.63
CA ALA A 121 -10.19 -8.84 15.35
C ALA A 121 -10.77 -7.97 14.22
N LYS A 122 -9.90 -7.45 13.34
CA LYS A 122 -10.37 -6.74 12.15
C LYS A 122 -10.95 -7.78 11.20
N SER A 123 -12.26 -7.80 11.03
CA SER A 123 -12.89 -8.56 9.95
C SER A 123 -12.67 -7.84 8.63
N PHE A 124 -11.89 -8.42 7.73
CA PHE A 124 -11.68 -7.88 6.38
C PHE A 124 -12.84 -8.26 5.46
N THR A 125 -13.42 -7.27 4.80
CA THR A 125 -14.47 -7.47 3.81
C THR A 125 -13.89 -7.90 2.46
N GLN A 126 -14.74 -8.37 1.54
CA GLN A 126 -14.30 -8.67 0.17
C GLN A 126 -13.78 -7.41 -0.54
N MET A 127 -14.39 -6.24 -0.30
CA MET A 127 -13.93 -4.97 -0.82
C MET A 127 -12.51 -4.62 -0.35
N ASP A 128 -12.16 -4.92 0.91
CA ASP A 128 -10.81 -4.69 1.43
C ASP A 128 -9.78 -5.58 0.72
N LYS A 129 -10.15 -6.84 0.43
CA LYS A 129 -9.30 -7.79 -0.31
C LYS A 129 -9.10 -7.36 -1.76
N ASP A 130 -10.18 -6.93 -2.42
CA ASP A 130 -10.13 -6.48 -3.81
C ASP A 130 -9.28 -5.22 -3.95
N GLN A 131 -9.41 -4.27 -3.01
CA GLN A 131 -8.59 -3.08 -2.94
C GLN A 131 -7.12 -3.46 -2.73
N PHE A 132 -6.80 -4.28 -1.71
CA PHE A 132 -5.43 -4.72 -1.44
C PHE A 132 -4.80 -5.46 -2.63
N GLN A 133 -5.58 -6.25 -3.38
CA GLN A 133 -5.15 -6.90 -4.62
C GLN A 133 -4.76 -5.89 -5.69
N PHE A 134 -5.61 -4.89 -5.92
CA PHE A 134 -5.36 -3.85 -6.90
C PHE A 134 -4.09 -3.04 -6.55
N GLU A 135 -3.98 -2.58 -5.30
CA GLU A 135 -2.82 -1.81 -4.82
C GLU A 135 -1.52 -2.61 -4.96
N THR A 136 -1.55 -3.91 -4.65
CA THR A 136 -0.38 -4.78 -4.80
C THR A 136 -0.03 -5.00 -6.26
N PHE A 137 -1.01 -5.16 -7.15
CA PHE A 137 -0.72 -5.33 -8.58
C PHE A 137 -0.01 -4.11 -9.17
N GLU A 138 -0.48 -2.91 -8.85
CA GLU A 138 0.25 -1.69 -9.19
C GLU A 138 1.64 -1.69 -8.56
N TYR A 139 1.76 -2.24 -7.34
CA TYR A 139 3.04 -2.29 -6.66
C TYR A 139 4.08 -3.11 -7.39
N ILE A 140 3.68 -4.30 -7.81
CA ILE A 140 4.54 -5.20 -8.56
C ILE A 140 4.90 -4.58 -9.90
N ALA A 141 3.97 -3.89 -10.57
CA ALA A 141 4.25 -3.21 -11.85
C ALA A 141 5.36 -2.16 -11.70
N CYS A 142 5.24 -1.28 -10.69
CA CYS A 142 6.23 -0.23 -10.42
C CYS A 142 7.58 -0.82 -10.01
N TYR A 143 7.56 -1.82 -9.14
CA TYR A 143 8.76 -2.54 -8.73
C TYR A 143 9.51 -3.13 -9.93
N PHE A 144 8.79 -3.73 -10.89
CA PHE A 144 9.37 -4.30 -12.10
C PHE A 144 9.95 -3.22 -13.02
N GLU A 145 9.23 -2.13 -13.26
CA GLU A 145 9.72 -1.02 -14.10
C GLU A 145 11.00 -0.41 -13.52
N ASN A 146 11.02 -0.13 -12.21
CA ASN A 146 12.19 0.43 -11.53
C ASN A 146 13.37 -0.56 -11.53
N SER A 147 13.11 -1.84 -11.28
CA SER A 147 14.15 -2.88 -11.29
C SER A 147 14.76 -3.08 -12.68
N LEU A 148 13.97 -2.96 -13.75
CA LEU A 148 14.46 -2.98 -15.13
C LEU A 148 15.36 -1.76 -15.44
N ALA A 149 14.93 -0.57 -15.02
CA ALA A 149 15.71 0.65 -15.19
C ALA A 149 17.04 0.57 -14.41
N GLU A 150 17.00 0.10 -13.17
CA GLU A 150 18.17 -0.11 -12.33
C GLU A 150 19.12 -1.14 -12.95
N LEU A 151 18.60 -2.29 -13.41
CA LEU A 151 19.36 -3.34 -14.09
C LEU A 151 20.13 -2.78 -15.29
N GLN A 152 19.44 -2.03 -16.16
CA GLN A 152 20.04 -1.39 -17.34
C GLN A 152 21.11 -0.36 -16.94
N SER A 153 20.86 0.45 -15.91
CA SER A 153 21.81 1.48 -15.46
C SER A 153 23.10 0.90 -14.89
N ARG A 154 23.03 -0.26 -14.23
CA ARG A 154 24.16 -0.88 -13.52
C ARG A 154 24.93 -1.89 -14.35
N ASN A 155 24.33 -2.45 -15.40
CA ASN A 155 24.92 -3.57 -16.13
C ASN A 155 24.98 -3.25 -17.63
N ALA A 156 26.16 -2.89 -18.11
CA ALA A 156 26.38 -2.65 -19.54
C ALA A 156 26.00 -3.89 -20.38
N GLY A 157 25.31 -3.65 -21.49
CA GLY A 157 24.82 -4.71 -22.39
C GLY A 157 23.46 -5.29 -22.02
N TYR A 158 22.90 -4.93 -20.86
CA TYR A 158 21.51 -5.24 -20.50
C TYR A 158 20.57 -4.09 -20.86
N GLN A 159 19.36 -4.43 -21.31
CA GLN A 159 18.28 -3.47 -21.55
C GLN A 159 16.98 -4.03 -21.00
N GLY A 160 16.18 -3.16 -20.36
CA GLY A 160 14.87 -3.51 -19.83
C GLY A 160 13.76 -2.90 -20.67
N ALA A 161 12.73 -3.68 -20.98
CA ALA A 161 11.52 -3.20 -21.62
C ALA A 161 10.31 -3.54 -20.74
N PHE A 162 9.65 -2.51 -20.22
CA PHE A 162 8.39 -2.61 -19.52
C PHE A 162 7.24 -2.24 -20.46
N ARG A 163 6.15 -3.00 -20.41
CA ARG A 163 4.94 -2.71 -21.20
C ARG A 163 3.69 -2.93 -20.37
N ARG A 164 2.99 -1.83 -20.05
CA ARG A 164 1.62 -1.88 -19.52
C ARG A 164 0.65 -2.21 -20.65
N VAL A 165 -0.22 -3.20 -20.44
CA VAL A 165 -1.26 -3.57 -21.40
C VAL A 165 -2.58 -2.91 -21.00
N ASP A 166 -2.99 -3.10 -19.75
CA ASP A 166 -4.20 -2.48 -19.17
C ASP A 166 -4.10 -2.42 -17.63
N ALA A 167 -5.20 -2.09 -16.94
CA ALA A 167 -5.27 -2.01 -15.49
C ALA A 167 -5.06 -3.35 -14.76
N ASN A 168 -5.07 -4.47 -15.48
CA ASN A 168 -4.96 -5.82 -14.95
C ASN A 168 -3.80 -6.62 -15.57
N ARG A 169 -3.00 -6.05 -16.48
CA ARG A 169 -1.98 -6.79 -17.23
C ARG A 169 -0.76 -5.94 -17.56
N PHE A 170 0.44 -6.48 -17.33
CA PHE A 170 1.69 -5.91 -17.82
C PHE A 170 2.71 -7.00 -18.17
N SER A 171 3.69 -6.65 -19.00
CA SER A 171 4.85 -7.51 -19.27
C SER A 171 6.17 -6.79 -19.05
N ALA A 172 7.20 -7.57 -18.75
CA ALA A 172 8.57 -7.15 -18.55
C ALA A 172 9.50 -8.06 -19.35
N THR A 173 10.42 -7.48 -20.12
CA THR A 173 11.43 -8.21 -20.88
C THR A 173 12.82 -7.68 -20.56
N ILE A 174 13.76 -8.60 -20.33
CA ILE A 174 15.18 -8.28 -20.17
C ILE A 174 15.91 -8.77 -21.41
N TYR A 175 16.67 -7.87 -22.02
CA TYR A 175 17.56 -8.16 -23.15
C TYR A 175 19.01 -8.12 -22.70
N LYS A 176 19.85 -8.98 -23.29
CA LYS A 176 21.31 -8.92 -23.22
C LYS A 176 21.86 -8.92 -24.64
N ASN A 177 22.60 -7.89 -25.02
CA ASN A 177 23.19 -7.75 -26.36
C ASN A 177 22.15 -7.92 -27.50
N GLY A 178 20.94 -7.37 -27.31
CA GLY A 178 19.85 -7.42 -28.30
C GLY A 178 19.06 -8.74 -28.37
N ARG A 179 19.38 -9.74 -27.56
CA ARG A 179 18.59 -10.97 -27.40
C ARG A 179 17.80 -10.94 -26.10
N ASP A 180 16.54 -11.36 -26.14
CA ASP A 180 15.73 -11.55 -24.95
C ASP A 180 16.29 -12.73 -24.13
N VAL A 181 16.57 -12.47 -22.86
CA VAL A 181 17.13 -13.46 -21.92
C VAL A 181 16.16 -13.81 -20.79
N ALA A 182 15.18 -12.95 -20.52
CA ALA A 182 14.08 -13.24 -19.59
C ALA A 182 12.84 -12.44 -19.99
N LYS A 183 11.67 -13.05 -19.77
CA LYS A 183 10.36 -12.44 -20.05
C LYS A 183 9.34 -12.86 -19.01
N ALA A 184 8.53 -11.91 -18.60
CA ALA A 184 7.46 -12.08 -17.64
C ALA A 184 6.18 -11.40 -18.11
N SER A 185 5.06 -12.04 -17.83
CA SER A 185 3.72 -11.49 -17.94
C SER A 185 3.04 -11.63 -16.58
N VAL A 186 2.55 -10.52 -16.04
CA VAL A 186 1.84 -10.48 -14.75
C VAL A 186 0.44 -9.97 -14.98
N PHE A 187 -0.56 -10.63 -14.38
CA PHE A 187 -1.95 -10.28 -14.60
C PHE A 187 -2.87 -10.57 -13.42
N VAL A 188 -3.99 -9.86 -13.39
CA VAL A 188 -5.07 -9.98 -12.42
C VAL A 188 -6.34 -10.44 -13.13
N GLY A 189 -7.08 -11.32 -12.47
CA GLY A 189 -8.36 -11.81 -12.95
C GLY A 189 -8.27 -12.88 -14.05
N GLY A 190 -9.24 -13.80 -14.03
CA GLY A 190 -9.31 -14.94 -14.94
C GLY A 190 -10.26 -16.02 -14.40
N GLN A 191 -10.36 -17.15 -15.10
CA GLN A 191 -11.20 -18.29 -14.70
C GLN A 191 -10.84 -18.91 -13.32
N MET A 192 -9.66 -18.58 -12.79
CA MET A 192 -9.08 -19.14 -11.56
C MET A 192 -9.41 -18.33 -10.29
N GLY A 193 -10.12 -17.21 -10.40
CA GLY A 193 -10.55 -16.40 -9.25
C GLY A 193 -9.62 -15.21 -8.93
N ALA A 194 -9.83 -14.62 -7.74
CA ALA A 194 -9.11 -13.43 -7.27
C ALA A 194 -7.66 -13.78 -6.88
N GLY A 195 -6.70 -13.12 -7.52
CA GLY A 195 -5.27 -13.28 -7.28
C GLY A 195 -4.44 -12.50 -8.32
N ILE A 196 -3.13 -12.47 -8.09
CA ILE A 196 -2.13 -11.95 -9.04
C ILE A 196 -1.35 -13.14 -9.58
N TYR A 197 -1.28 -13.26 -10.90
CA TYR A 197 -0.71 -14.41 -11.58
C TYR A 197 0.53 -14.01 -12.36
N TYR A 198 1.50 -14.91 -12.41
CA TYR A 198 2.75 -14.73 -13.13
C TYR A 198 2.95 -15.88 -14.12
N SER A 199 3.28 -15.53 -15.36
CA SER A 199 3.67 -16.47 -16.41
C SER A 199 4.98 -16.02 -17.06
N GLN A 200 5.86 -16.99 -17.31
CA GLN A 200 7.09 -16.76 -18.06
C GLN A 200 6.76 -16.62 -19.56
N GLY A 201 7.33 -15.59 -20.20
CA GLY A 201 7.10 -15.28 -21.61
C GLY A 201 6.10 -14.15 -21.87
N ASP A 202 5.70 -14.03 -23.12
CA ASP A 202 4.99 -12.90 -23.73
C ASP A 202 3.45 -13.09 -23.72
N GLY A 203 2.95 -14.10 -23.01
CA GLY A 203 1.57 -14.57 -23.11
C GLY A 203 0.73 -14.24 -21.89
N PHE A 204 -0.44 -13.63 -22.14
CA PHE A 204 -1.53 -13.50 -21.16
C PHE A 204 -2.69 -14.50 -21.42
N GLY A 205 -2.47 -15.44 -22.34
CA GLY A 205 -3.43 -16.43 -22.78
C GLY A 205 -2.97 -17.83 -22.39
N GLY A 206 -3.72 -18.47 -21.50
CA GLY A 206 -3.47 -19.84 -21.07
C GLY A 206 -3.97 -20.06 -19.64
N GLY A 207 -4.59 -21.22 -19.38
CA GLY A 207 -4.99 -21.62 -18.03
C GLY A 207 -3.80 -22.05 -17.15
N SER A 208 -2.58 -21.69 -17.51
CA SER A 208 -1.35 -22.08 -16.84
C SER A 208 -0.52 -20.85 -16.49
N PHE A 209 -0.05 -20.83 -15.25
CA PHE A 209 0.85 -19.83 -14.67
C PHE A 209 1.97 -20.56 -13.96
N ASN A 210 3.12 -19.91 -13.81
CA ASN A 210 4.25 -20.45 -13.08
C ASN A 210 4.13 -20.17 -11.58
N GLU A 211 3.54 -19.02 -11.24
CA GLU A 211 3.35 -18.57 -9.86
C GLU A 211 2.02 -17.81 -9.72
N ALA A 212 1.43 -17.87 -8.53
CA ALA A 212 0.20 -17.16 -8.20
C ALA A 212 0.27 -16.66 -6.76
N LEU A 213 -0.15 -15.41 -6.57
CA LEU A 213 -0.28 -14.76 -5.28
C LEU A 213 -1.76 -14.69 -4.92
N GLN A 214 -2.10 -15.17 -3.74
CA GLN A 214 -3.46 -15.14 -3.21
C GLN A 214 -3.55 -14.26 -1.96
N VAL A 215 -4.59 -13.43 -1.88
CA VAL A 215 -4.87 -12.59 -0.71
C VAL A 215 -5.43 -13.46 0.40
N GLU A 216 -4.78 -13.40 1.55
CA GLU A 216 -5.26 -13.97 2.81
C GLU A 216 -5.27 -12.90 3.90
N SER A 217 -5.91 -13.23 5.03
CA SER A 217 -6.04 -12.32 6.17
C SER A 217 -5.82 -13.09 7.47
N ASN A 218 -5.05 -12.51 8.38
CA ASN A 218 -5.07 -12.88 9.79
C ASN A 218 -5.91 -11.86 10.58
N ASP A 219 -5.97 -11.99 11.91
CA ASP A 219 -6.80 -11.13 12.77
C ASP A 219 -6.44 -9.62 12.71
N GLN A 220 -5.32 -9.26 12.08
CA GLN A 220 -4.75 -7.90 12.10
C GLN A 220 -4.43 -7.32 10.71
N THR A 221 -4.12 -8.16 9.71
CA THR A 221 -3.54 -7.72 8.44
C THR A 221 -3.97 -8.59 7.26
N LEU A 222 -4.00 -7.99 6.07
CA LEU A 222 -4.02 -8.70 4.79
C LEU A 222 -2.58 -8.99 4.35
N TYR A 223 -2.36 -10.18 3.79
CA TYR A 223 -1.06 -10.62 3.31
C TYR A 223 -1.19 -11.48 2.05
N TRP A 224 -0.07 -11.72 1.39
CA TRP A 224 0.02 -12.57 0.21
C TRP A 224 0.60 -13.94 0.53
N ARG A 225 0.08 -14.96 -0.13
CA ARG A 225 0.62 -16.32 -0.13
C ARG A 225 0.93 -16.76 -1.55
N THR A 226 2.09 -17.39 -1.77
CA THR A 226 2.45 -18.00 -3.05
C THR A 226 1.88 -19.41 -3.18
N LEU A 227 1.47 -19.80 -4.38
CA LEU A 227 0.85 -21.12 -4.64
C LEU A 227 1.62 -21.98 -5.66
N GLY A 228 2.58 -21.38 -6.35
CA GLY A 228 3.29 -21.94 -7.50
C GLY A 228 4.45 -22.86 -7.16
N MET A 229 5.04 -23.41 -8.22
CA MET A 229 6.17 -24.35 -8.14
C MET A 229 7.53 -23.65 -8.17
N ALA A 230 7.59 -22.37 -8.55
CA ALA A 230 8.81 -21.59 -8.64
C ALA A 230 9.34 -21.14 -7.26
N SER A 231 8.45 -20.98 -6.28
CA SER A 231 8.82 -20.76 -4.89
C SER A 231 9.31 -22.06 -4.22
N LEU A 232 10.50 -22.02 -3.63
CA LEU A 232 11.05 -23.12 -2.82
C LEU A 232 10.03 -23.48 -1.71
N ARG A 233 9.93 -24.76 -1.35
CA ARG A 233 8.98 -25.29 -0.34
C ARG A 233 8.94 -24.50 0.99
N SER A 234 9.99 -23.76 1.35
CA SER A 234 10.03 -22.98 2.59
C SER A 234 9.39 -21.58 2.51
N GLN A 235 9.06 -21.07 1.33
CA GLN A 235 8.43 -19.74 1.14
C GLN A 235 6.89 -19.82 0.98
N ARG A 236 6.32 -21.00 0.70
CA ARG A 236 4.86 -21.17 0.51
C ARG A 236 4.03 -20.86 1.75
N ASP A 237 4.59 -21.04 2.94
CA ASP A 237 3.90 -20.80 4.21
C ASP A 237 4.18 -19.39 4.78
N GLN A 238 4.89 -18.54 4.04
CA GLN A 238 5.28 -17.21 4.51
C GLN A 238 4.18 -16.18 4.20
N GLU A 239 3.80 -15.40 5.22
CA GLU A 239 2.95 -14.22 5.04
C GLU A 239 3.79 -13.13 4.35
N LEU A 240 3.48 -12.81 3.09
CA LEU A 240 4.21 -11.81 2.32
C LEU A 240 3.52 -10.45 2.38
N SER A 241 4.33 -9.40 2.59
CA SER A 241 3.92 -8.01 2.33
C SER A 241 3.81 -7.75 0.82
N GLN A 242 3.34 -6.55 0.43
CA GLN A 242 3.35 -6.13 -0.99
C GLN A 242 4.76 -6.15 -1.58
N GLU A 243 5.74 -5.67 -0.82
CA GLU A 243 7.15 -5.73 -1.19
C GLU A 243 7.65 -7.16 -1.34
N GLY A 244 7.36 -8.04 -0.38
CA GLY A 244 7.74 -9.45 -0.44
C GLY A 244 7.12 -10.18 -1.63
N ALA A 245 5.87 -9.85 -1.96
CA ALA A 245 5.19 -10.38 -3.14
C ALA A 245 5.85 -9.93 -4.46
N ALA A 246 6.23 -8.65 -4.57
CA ALA A 246 6.93 -8.13 -5.73
C ALA A 246 8.32 -8.73 -5.89
N GLN A 247 9.07 -8.83 -4.80
CA GLN A 247 10.38 -9.46 -4.79
C GLN A 247 10.28 -10.93 -5.21
N ALA A 248 9.32 -11.68 -4.67
CA ALA A 248 9.14 -13.09 -5.01
C ALA A 248 8.91 -13.30 -6.52
N LEU A 249 8.12 -12.45 -7.17
CA LEU A 249 7.94 -12.54 -8.62
C LEU A 249 9.16 -12.08 -9.41
N TRP A 250 9.83 -11.01 -8.96
CA TRP A 250 11.03 -10.51 -9.62
C TRP A 250 12.20 -11.51 -9.57
N ASP A 251 12.35 -12.21 -8.45
CA ASP A 251 13.36 -13.25 -8.28
C ASP A 251 13.23 -14.35 -9.34
N ILE A 252 12.00 -14.69 -9.74
CA ILE A 252 11.75 -15.64 -10.84
C ILE A 252 12.26 -15.10 -12.17
N VAL A 253 12.07 -13.80 -12.45
CA VAL A 253 12.50 -13.16 -13.70
C VAL A 253 14.02 -13.12 -13.81
N ILE A 254 14.71 -12.82 -12.71
CA ILE A 254 16.15 -12.62 -12.71
C ILE A 254 16.96 -13.92 -12.48
N ALA A 255 16.32 -14.97 -11.95
CA ALA A 255 16.98 -16.26 -11.70
C ALA A 255 17.77 -16.82 -12.91
N PRO A 256 17.26 -16.81 -14.16
CA PRO A 256 18.02 -17.30 -15.31
C PRO A 256 19.29 -16.50 -15.60
N LEU A 257 19.36 -15.23 -15.17
CA LEU A 257 20.52 -14.36 -15.36
C LEU A 257 21.59 -14.61 -14.30
N GLN A 258 21.20 -15.05 -13.11
CA GLN A 258 22.10 -15.31 -11.98
C GLN A 258 22.82 -16.67 -12.09
N GLN A 259 22.19 -17.65 -12.75
CA GLN A 259 22.73 -19.01 -12.82
C GLN A 259 23.86 -19.19 -13.85
N GLY A 260 24.11 -18.21 -14.71
CA GLY A 260 25.19 -18.24 -15.72
C GLY A 260 24.98 -19.29 -16.81
N TYR A 261 25.20 -18.91 -18.06
CA TYR A 261 25.44 -19.88 -19.15
C TYR A 261 26.91 -20.29 -19.16
#